data_AF-A0A2A3Y1E4-F1
#
_entry.id   AF-A0A2A3Y1E4-F1
#
_cell.length_a   1.000
_cell.length_b   1.000
_cell.length_c   1.000
_cell.angle_alpha   90.00
_cell.angle_beta   90.00
_cell.angle_gamma   90.00
#
_symmetry.space_group_name_H-M   'P 1'
#
loop_
_entity.id
_entity.type
_entity.pdbx_description
1 polymer ?
#
loop_
_entity_poly.entity_id
_entity_poly.type
_entity_poly.pdbx_seq_one_letter_code
_entity_poly.pdbx_strand_id
1 'polypeptide(L)'
;MNGSFIEEQNAPQNDPRAFRRALGQFATGVTVVTTDTPQGPVGMAVNSFAAVSLDPPLVSWSIRNESKNLKAFAEGEHFAVSVLADDQVDACSVFGRPQEGQFSEIPWTKSAHGDPLLDQAIAHFECTLEEAHLSGDHHILIGRVHSFTRFSGDPLLFSQGQYKVAVEHPQLANTAASGSSSNGVSNTTDEPLFVSLLKSTEQYLSEQFGEYRDELGLDVAETRVINLLDLSPSNPAQLAAGALMRVDAIEDTLSDLDAKGITSKNASGLYELTAKGWQTRAALLASATGFNDRMLELVDPKDLETTRQVLMTLLTS
;
A
#
# COMPACT_ATOMS: atom_id res chain seq x y z
N MET A 1 1.72 28.15 7.78
CA MET A 1 0.75 27.06 7.55
C MET A 1 -0.14 27.43 6.38
N ASN A 2 0.39 27.34 5.16
CA ASN A 2 -0.41 27.28 3.93
C ASN A 2 -0.02 25.95 3.30
N GLY A 3 -0.48 24.84 3.89
CA GLY A 3 -0.42 23.57 3.19
C GLY A 3 -1.29 23.72 1.94
N SER A 4 -0.73 23.46 0.77
CA SER A 4 -1.46 23.42 -0.49
C SER A 4 -2.63 22.46 -0.33
N PHE A 5 -3.85 22.96 -0.18
CA PHE A 5 -5.04 22.12 -0.19
C PHE A 5 -5.27 21.70 -1.63
N ILE A 6 -5.06 20.42 -1.93
CA ILE A 6 -5.42 19.84 -3.22
C ILE A 6 -6.93 19.66 -3.22
N GLU A 7 -7.64 20.57 -3.87
CA GLU A 7 -9.08 20.50 -4.10
C GLU A 7 -9.34 20.07 -5.56
N GLU A 8 -9.61 18.78 -5.77
CA GLU A 8 -10.06 18.23 -7.04
C GLU A 8 -11.58 18.07 -7.04
N GLN A 9 -12.30 19.00 -7.70
CA GLN A 9 -13.76 18.92 -7.86
C GLN A 9 -14.14 18.45 -9.27
N ASN A 10 -14.64 17.23 -9.38
CA ASN A 10 -15.14 16.66 -10.64
C ASN A 10 -16.33 15.73 -10.39
N ALA A 11 -17.18 15.55 -11.41
CA ALA A 11 -18.16 14.48 -11.40
C ALA A 11 -17.46 13.16 -11.79
N PRO A 12 -17.72 12.02 -11.11
CA PRO A 12 -17.01 10.75 -11.39
C PRO A 12 -17.05 10.30 -12.85
N GLN A 13 -18.14 10.58 -13.56
CA GLN A 13 -18.29 10.23 -14.98
C GLN A 13 -17.41 11.07 -15.93
N ASN A 14 -16.97 12.25 -15.49
CA ASN A 14 -16.13 13.15 -16.28
C ASN A 14 -14.64 12.89 -16.06
N ASP A 15 -14.26 12.45 -14.86
CA ASP A 15 -12.90 12.05 -14.52
C ASP A 15 -12.88 10.82 -13.58
N PRO A 16 -12.97 9.60 -14.15
CA PRO A 16 -12.90 8.36 -13.37
C PRO A 16 -11.59 8.17 -12.60
N ARG A 17 -10.49 8.78 -13.06
CA ARG A 17 -9.18 8.70 -12.39
C ARG A 17 -9.15 9.58 -11.15
N ALA A 18 -9.67 10.81 -11.24
CA ALA A 18 -9.87 11.66 -10.05
C ALA A 18 -10.78 10.98 -9.02
N PHE A 19 -11.87 10.34 -9.46
CA PHE A 19 -12.72 9.57 -8.55
C PHE A 19 -11.96 8.42 -7.87
N ARG A 20 -11.13 7.68 -8.60
CA ARG A 20 -10.28 6.62 -8.04
C ARG A 20 -9.24 7.16 -7.06
N ARG A 21 -8.61 8.30 -7.35
CA ARG A 21 -7.69 8.98 -6.40
C ARG A 21 -8.41 9.37 -5.11
N ALA A 22 -9.63 9.89 -5.23
CA ALA A 22 -10.46 10.24 -4.07
C ALA A 22 -10.81 9.00 -3.22
N LEU A 23 -11.20 7.88 -3.85
CA LEU A 23 -11.42 6.62 -3.14
C LEU A 23 -10.14 6.11 -2.44
N GLY A 24 -8.98 6.33 -3.05
CA GLY A 24 -7.69 5.98 -2.48
C GLY A 24 -7.34 6.71 -1.17
N GLN A 25 -8.05 7.78 -0.82
CA GLN A 25 -7.89 8.44 0.49
C GLN A 25 -8.40 7.58 1.65
N PHE A 26 -9.31 6.65 1.40
CA PHE A 26 -9.76 5.69 2.39
C PHE A 26 -8.77 4.52 2.47
N ALA A 27 -7.91 4.54 3.49
CA ALA A 27 -6.95 3.47 3.73
C ALA A 27 -7.65 2.17 4.11
N THR A 28 -7.13 1.04 3.62
CA THR A 28 -7.69 -0.29 3.82
C THR A 28 -6.57 -1.27 4.17
N GLY A 29 -6.90 -2.34 4.90
CA GLY A 29 -6.05 -3.53 4.91
C GLY A 29 -6.13 -4.26 3.57
N VAL A 30 -5.18 -5.17 3.32
CA VAL A 30 -5.20 -6.05 2.15
C VAL A 30 -5.53 -7.47 2.56
N THR A 31 -6.39 -8.12 1.78
CA THR A 31 -6.74 -9.53 1.96
C THR A 31 -6.51 -10.30 0.67
N VAL A 32 -6.23 -11.60 0.76
CA VAL A 32 -6.37 -12.53 -0.37
C VAL A 32 -7.58 -13.41 -0.10
N VAL A 33 -8.51 -13.42 -1.05
CA VAL A 33 -9.68 -14.29 -1.02
C VAL A 33 -9.43 -15.47 -1.94
N THR A 34 -9.73 -16.67 -1.45
CA THR A 34 -9.42 -17.94 -2.11
C THR A 34 -10.63 -18.87 -2.08
N THR A 35 -10.71 -19.75 -3.07
CA THR A 35 -11.66 -20.87 -3.06
C THR A 35 -11.07 -22.05 -3.82
N ASP A 36 -11.38 -23.27 -3.39
CA ASP A 36 -11.02 -24.47 -4.16
C ASP A 36 -12.07 -24.76 -5.23
N THR A 37 -11.61 -25.13 -6.43
CA THR A 37 -12.50 -25.47 -7.56
C THR A 37 -12.13 -26.83 -8.15
N PRO A 38 -13.00 -27.46 -8.96
CA PRO A 38 -12.64 -28.71 -9.63
C PRO A 38 -11.43 -28.61 -10.56
N GLN A 39 -11.04 -27.39 -10.98
CA GLN A 39 -9.86 -27.13 -11.81
C GLN A 39 -8.61 -26.77 -10.98
N GLY A 40 -8.75 -26.71 -9.65
CA GLY A 40 -7.72 -26.29 -8.71
C GLY A 40 -8.08 -25.00 -7.98
N PRO A 41 -7.23 -24.58 -7.03
CA PRO A 41 -7.49 -23.38 -6.23
C PRO A 41 -7.38 -22.12 -7.08
N VAL A 42 -8.25 -21.15 -6.80
CA VAL A 42 -8.18 -19.79 -7.35
C VAL A 42 -8.13 -18.79 -6.21
N GLY A 43 -7.46 -17.65 -6.44
CA GLY A 43 -7.33 -16.61 -5.44
C GLY A 43 -7.18 -15.23 -6.06
N MET A 44 -7.50 -14.20 -5.28
CA MET A 44 -7.26 -12.82 -5.67
C MET A 44 -7.05 -11.90 -4.47
N ALA A 45 -6.15 -10.93 -4.62
CA ALA A 45 -5.96 -9.88 -3.64
C ALA A 45 -7.09 -8.84 -3.77
N VAL A 46 -7.70 -8.49 -2.64
CA VAL A 46 -8.77 -7.48 -2.55
C VAL A 46 -8.54 -6.57 -1.35
N ASN A 47 -8.88 -5.30 -1.55
CA ASN A 47 -8.91 -4.29 -0.51
C ASN A 47 -10.33 -3.71 -0.30
N SER A 48 -11.35 -4.41 -0.83
CA SER A 48 -12.77 -4.12 -0.64
C SER A 48 -13.40 -4.92 0.50
N PHE A 49 -12.59 -5.67 1.25
CA PHE A 49 -13.04 -6.47 2.40
C PHE A 49 -13.55 -5.58 3.53
N ALA A 50 -14.70 -5.93 4.10
CA ALA A 50 -15.28 -5.25 5.25
C ALA A 50 -16.05 -6.24 6.15
N ALA A 51 -16.05 -5.97 7.45
CA ALA A 51 -16.98 -6.61 8.38
C ALA A 51 -18.39 -6.01 8.21
N VAL A 52 -19.41 -6.87 8.19
CA VAL A 52 -20.81 -6.47 7.97
C VAL A 52 -21.64 -6.62 9.24
N SER A 53 -21.51 -7.76 9.92
CA SER A 53 -22.32 -8.09 11.10
C SER A 53 -21.53 -8.98 12.05
N LEU A 54 -21.81 -8.86 13.36
CA LEU A 54 -21.28 -9.75 14.40
C LEU A 54 -22.22 -10.93 14.70
N ASP A 55 -23.54 -10.72 14.63
CA ASP A 55 -24.55 -11.76 14.83
C ASP A 55 -25.71 -11.62 13.82
N PRO A 56 -25.77 -12.48 12.78
CA PRO A 56 -24.77 -13.51 12.46
C PRO A 56 -23.43 -12.89 12.03
N PRO A 57 -22.30 -13.62 12.14
CA PRO A 57 -20.99 -13.12 11.74
C PRO A 57 -20.89 -13.08 10.20
N LEU A 58 -20.93 -11.86 9.65
CA LEU A 58 -20.92 -11.63 8.20
C LEU A 58 -19.76 -10.71 7.81
N VAL A 59 -19.15 -11.02 6.66
CA VAL A 59 -18.16 -10.20 5.98
C VAL A 59 -18.60 -9.96 4.54
N SER A 60 -18.08 -8.91 3.90
CA SER A 60 -18.30 -8.65 2.48
C SER A 60 -17.02 -8.29 1.77
N TRP A 61 -16.97 -8.57 0.48
CA TRP A 61 -15.94 -8.07 -0.43
C TRP A 61 -16.52 -7.94 -1.84
N SER A 62 -15.80 -7.30 -2.76
CA SER A 62 -16.28 -7.05 -4.12
C SER A 62 -15.32 -7.55 -5.19
N ILE A 63 -15.88 -8.13 -6.25
CA ILE A 63 -15.18 -8.68 -7.41
C ILE A 63 -15.69 -8.06 -8.71
N ARG A 64 -14.77 -7.70 -9.61
CA ARG A 64 -15.12 -7.14 -10.93
C ARG A 64 -15.93 -8.12 -11.76
N ASN A 65 -16.89 -7.61 -12.52
CA ASN A 65 -17.71 -8.42 -13.43
C ASN A 65 -16.88 -9.11 -14.51
N GLU A 66 -15.75 -8.52 -14.91
CA GLU A 66 -14.83 -9.06 -15.92
C GLU A 66 -13.80 -10.04 -15.34
N SER A 67 -13.80 -10.27 -14.02
CA SER A 67 -12.87 -11.20 -13.38
C SER A 67 -13.10 -12.63 -13.88
N LYS A 68 -12.03 -13.29 -14.31
CA LYS A 68 -12.06 -14.72 -14.67
C LYS A 68 -12.49 -15.62 -13.49
N ASN A 69 -12.28 -15.14 -12.27
CA ASN A 69 -12.62 -15.86 -11.05
C ASN A 69 -14.05 -15.56 -10.55
N LEU A 70 -14.80 -14.66 -11.21
CA LEU A 70 -16.15 -14.28 -10.79
C LEU A 70 -17.04 -15.51 -10.57
N LYS A 71 -17.06 -16.41 -11.55
CA LYS A 71 -17.89 -17.62 -11.49
C LYS A 71 -17.53 -18.50 -10.30
N ALA A 72 -16.23 -18.67 -10.01
CA ALA A 72 -15.77 -19.51 -8.91
C ALA A 72 -16.27 -19.01 -7.56
N PHE A 73 -16.35 -17.70 -7.36
CA PHE A 73 -16.79 -17.11 -6.10
C PHE A 73 -18.30 -16.85 -6.02
N ALA A 74 -18.93 -16.40 -7.11
CA ALA A 74 -20.34 -16.02 -7.11
C ALA A 74 -21.30 -17.21 -7.27
N GLU A 75 -20.83 -18.33 -7.84
CA GLU A 75 -21.57 -19.60 -7.92
C GLU A 75 -20.99 -20.67 -6.97
N GLY A 76 -19.93 -20.35 -6.23
CA GLY A 76 -19.29 -21.25 -5.27
C GLY A 76 -20.03 -21.29 -3.92
N GLU A 77 -19.78 -22.34 -3.14
CA GLU A 77 -20.40 -22.51 -1.82
C GLU A 77 -19.57 -21.91 -0.68
N HIS A 78 -18.24 -21.94 -0.81
CA HIS A 78 -17.29 -21.58 0.25
C HIS A 78 -16.15 -20.74 -0.29
N PHE A 79 -15.59 -19.90 0.57
CA PHE A 79 -14.35 -19.18 0.31
C PHE A 79 -13.63 -18.92 1.63
N ALA A 80 -12.32 -18.73 1.55
CA ALA A 80 -11.51 -18.28 2.67
C ALA A 80 -10.93 -16.88 2.42
N VAL A 81 -10.68 -16.15 3.50
CA VAL A 81 -10.06 -14.83 3.48
C VAL A 81 -8.80 -14.87 4.33
N SER A 82 -7.65 -14.51 3.76
CA SER A 82 -6.40 -14.30 4.47
C SER A 82 -6.07 -12.81 4.54
N VAL A 83 -6.01 -12.23 5.75
CA VAL A 83 -5.60 -10.84 5.98
C VAL A 83 -4.07 -10.79 6.00
N LEU A 84 -3.48 -10.03 5.09
CA LEU A 84 -2.03 -10.04 4.89
C LEU A 84 -1.27 -9.26 5.97
N ALA A 85 -0.13 -9.80 6.37
CA ALA A 85 0.87 -9.09 7.17
C ALA A 85 1.64 -8.06 6.33
N ASP A 86 2.21 -7.05 6.97
CA ASP A 86 2.93 -5.94 6.32
C ASP A 86 4.15 -6.35 5.48
N ASP A 87 4.73 -7.53 5.75
CA ASP A 87 5.81 -8.13 4.99
C ASP A 87 5.34 -8.95 3.76
N GLN A 88 4.03 -9.18 3.58
CA GLN A 88 3.46 -10.00 2.50
C GLN A 88 3.08 -9.21 1.23
N VAL A 89 3.91 -8.23 0.85
CA VAL A 89 3.73 -7.45 -0.38
C VAL A 89 3.81 -8.32 -1.63
N ASP A 90 4.64 -9.37 -1.58
CA ASP A 90 4.80 -10.37 -2.63
C ASP A 90 3.50 -11.15 -2.88
N ALA A 91 2.83 -11.63 -1.82
CA ALA A 91 1.54 -12.31 -1.91
C ALA A 91 0.48 -11.40 -2.53
N CYS A 92 0.40 -10.14 -2.09
CA CYS A 92 -0.50 -9.17 -2.71
C CYS A 92 -0.19 -8.97 -4.21
N SER A 93 1.08 -8.92 -4.59
CA SER A 93 1.48 -8.76 -5.99
C SER A 93 1.10 -9.97 -6.85
N VAL A 94 1.35 -11.18 -6.37
CA VAL A 94 1.03 -12.45 -7.05
C VAL A 94 -0.48 -12.62 -7.23
N PHE A 95 -1.26 -12.37 -6.18
CA PHE A 95 -2.72 -12.50 -6.22
C PHE A 95 -3.44 -11.27 -6.78
N GLY A 96 -2.74 -10.14 -6.99
CA GLY A 96 -3.29 -8.92 -7.55
C GLY A 96 -3.36 -8.88 -9.07
N ARG A 97 -2.82 -9.90 -9.77
CA ARG A 97 -2.77 -9.97 -11.24
C ARG A 97 -3.31 -11.30 -11.75
N PRO A 98 -3.99 -11.33 -12.91
CA PRO A 98 -4.33 -12.59 -13.56
C PRO A 98 -3.06 -13.31 -14.05
N GLN A 99 -2.65 -14.37 -13.37
CA GLN A 99 -1.52 -15.22 -13.78
C GLN A 99 -1.74 -16.68 -13.39
N GLU A 100 -1.08 -17.60 -14.10
CA GLU A 100 -1.07 -19.01 -13.74
C GLU A 100 -0.02 -19.28 -12.64
N GLY A 101 -0.20 -20.34 -11.86
CA GLY A 101 0.82 -20.78 -10.89
C GLY A 101 0.92 -19.96 -9.60
N GLN A 102 -0.03 -19.06 -9.29
CA GLN A 102 -0.02 -18.24 -8.07
C GLN A 102 0.23 -19.06 -6.79
N PHE A 103 -0.47 -20.20 -6.66
CA PHE A 103 -0.37 -21.11 -5.51
C PHE A 103 0.91 -21.96 -5.46
N SER A 104 1.82 -21.80 -6.43
CA SER A 104 3.17 -22.38 -6.38
C SER A 104 4.22 -21.39 -5.88
N GLU A 105 3.91 -20.09 -5.87
CA GLU A 105 4.81 -19.01 -5.44
C GLU A 105 4.63 -18.68 -3.95
N ILE A 106 3.40 -18.70 -3.46
CA ILE A 106 3.06 -18.34 -2.09
C ILE A 106 2.68 -19.59 -1.29
N PRO A 107 3.30 -19.86 -0.13
CA PRO A 107 2.93 -20.98 0.74
C PRO A 107 1.50 -20.86 1.30
N TRP A 108 0.80 -21.99 1.38
CA TRP A 108 -0.56 -22.06 1.87
C TRP A 108 -0.89 -23.44 2.42
N THR A 109 -1.93 -23.48 3.26
CA THR A 109 -2.50 -24.69 3.85
C THR A 109 -3.99 -24.81 3.53
N LYS A 110 -4.55 -26.02 3.63
CA LYS A 110 -5.99 -26.23 3.38
C LYS A 110 -6.82 -25.88 4.61
N SER A 111 -7.91 -25.14 4.39
CA SER A 111 -8.98 -24.92 5.36
C SER A 111 -9.80 -26.20 5.61
N ALA A 112 -10.77 -26.15 6.51
CA ALA A 112 -11.67 -27.28 6.77
C ALA A 112 -12.51 -27.64 5.52
N HIS A 113 -12.82 -26.65 4.69
CA HIS A 113 -13.56 -26.82 3.43
C HIS A 113 -12.64 -27.03 2.21
N GLY A 114 -11.32 -27.05 2.40
CA GLY A 114 -10.33 -27.26 1.35
C GLY A 114 -9.82 -25.98 0.69
N ASP A 115 -10.46 -24.84 0.95
CA ASP A 115 -10.04 -23.52 0.48
C ASP A 115 -8.62 -23.17 0.98
N PRO A 116 -7.76 -22.58 0.14
CA PRO A 116 -6.42 -22.19 0.55
C PRO A 116 -6.38 -21.09 1.63
N LEU A 117 -5.63 -21.31 2.70
CA LEU A 117 -5.26 -20.31 3.70
C LEU A 117 -3.80 -19.94 3.49
N LEU A 118 -3.50 -18.68 3.19
CA LEU A 118 -2.12 -18.25 3.01
C LEU A 118 -1.38 -18.29 4.35
N ASP A 119 -0.18 -18.86 4.33
CA ASP A 119 0.68 -18.91 5.51
C ASP A 119 1.16 -17.48 5.88
N GLN A 120 1.52 -17.26 7.14
CA GLN A 120 1.98 -15.97 7.70
C GLN A 120 0.97 -14.81 7.64
N ALA A 121 -0.24 -15.02 7.12
CA ALA A 121 -1.33 -14.05 7.23
C ALA A 121 -1.68 -13.81 8.71
N ILE A 122 -2.07 -12.58 9.06
CA ILE A 122 -2.38 -12.18 10.43
C ILE A 122 -3.80 -12.57 10.88
N ALA A 123 -4.67 -12.91 9.93
CA ALA A 123 -5.97 -13.51 10.23
C ALA A 123 -6.49 -14.36 9.07
N HIS A 124 -7.29 -15.37 9.42
CA HIS A 124 -8.03 -16.22 8.49
C HIS A 124 -9.52 -16.19 8.82
N PHE A 125 -10.38 -16.17 7.80
CA PHE A 125 -11.83 -16.36 7.93
C PHE A 125 -12.30 -17.40 6.93
N GLU A 126 -12.94 -18.47 7.39
CA GLU A 126 -13.55 -19.49 6.53
C GLU A 126 -15.05 -19.22 6.43
N CYS A 127 -15.54 -19.06 5.21
CA CYS A 127 -16.87 -18.53 4.93
C CYS A 127 -17.69 -19.45 4.01
N THR A 128 -19.01 -19.48 4.21
CA THR A 128 -19.94 -19.85 3.14
C THR A 128 -20.43 -18.60 2.44
N LEU A 129 -20.65 -18.66 1.13
CA LEU A 129 -21.35 -17.60 0.42
C LEU A 129 -22.81 -17.52 0.90
N GLU A 130 -23.23 -16.35 1.36
CA GLU A 130 -24.62 -16.08 1.77
C GLU A 130 -25.39 -15.45 0.61
N GLU A 131 -24.83 -14.38 0.03
CA GLU A 131 -25.47 -13.62 -1.04
C GLU A 131 -24.43 -13.04 -2.01
N ALA A 132 -24.81 -12.92 -3.28
CA ALA A 132 -24.04 -12.26 -4.33
C ALA A 132 -24.91 -11.19 -5.02
N HIS A 133 -24.54 -9.92 -4.85
CA HIS A 133 -25.30 -8.78 -5.36
C HIS A 133 -24.58 -8.09 -6.51
N LEU A 134 -25.20 -8.06 -7.70
CA LEU A 134 -24.71 -7.22 -8.80
C LEU A 134 -24.86 -5.74 -8.42
N SER A 135 -23.75 -4.99 -8.41
CA SER A 135 -23.69 -3.57 -8.05
C SER A 135 -22.69 -2.83 -8.93
N GLY A 136 -23.20 -2.22 -10.00
CA GLY A 136 -22.36 -1.51 -10.98
C GLY A 136 -21.47 -2.47 -11.77
N ASP A 137 -20.17 -2.18 -11.82
CA ASP A 137 -19.14 -2.99 -12.49
C ASP A 137 -18.59 -4.13 -11.60
N HIS A 138 -19.19 -4.36 -10.43
CA HIS A 138 -18.79 -5.42 -9.49
C HIS A 138 -19.97 -6.25 -9.00
N HIS A 139 -19.66 -7.44 -8.49
CA HIS A 139 -20.51 -8.17 -7.55
C HIS A 139 -20.01 -7.94 -6.12
N ILE A 140 -20.92 -7.63 -5.20
CA ILE A 140 -20.67 -7.63 -3.75
C ILE A 140 -21.04 -9.02 -3.25
N LEU A 141 -20.06 -9.74 -2.71
CA LEU A 141 -20.23 -11.05 -2.12
C LEU A 141 -20.28 -10.91 -0.60
N ILE A 142 -21.33 -11.47 0.01
CA ILE A 142 -21.51 -11.53 1.46
C ILE A 142 -21.25 -12.96 1.89
N GLY A 143 -20.31 -13.14 2.81
CA GLY A 143 -19.97 -14.45 3.39
C GLY A 143 -20.32 -14.53 4.85
N ARG A 144 -20.83 -15.69 5.27
CA ARG A 144 -21.01 -16.04 6.67
C ARG A 144 -19.78 -16.76 7.19
N VAL A 145 -19.17 -16.22 8.24
CA VAL A 145 -17.96 -16.77 8.85
C VAL A 145 -18.33 -17.93 9.78
N HIS A 146 -17.73 -19.09 9.58
CA HIS A 146 -17.93 -20.27 10.43
C HIS A 146 -16.78 -20.50 11.41
N SER A 147 -15.56 -20.21 10.98
CA SER A 147 -14.35 -20.23 11.79
C SER A 147 -13.46 -19.05 11.43
N PHE A 148 -12.67 -18.61 12.40
CA PHE A 148 -11.62 -17.64 12.19
C PHE A 148 -10.41 -17.95 13.04
N THR A 149 -9.24 -17.54 12.56
CA THR A 149 -7.99 -17.59 13.32
C THR A 149 -7.35 -16.22 13.28
N ARG A 150 -6.72 -15.82 14.40
CA ARG A 150 -5.97 -14.58 14.51
C ARG A 150 -4.55 -14.89 14.95
N PHE A 151 -3.59 -14.24 14.30
CA PHE A 151 -2.18 -14.27 14.65
C PHE A 151 -1.72 -12.88 15.10
N SER A 152 -0.46 -12.79 15.57
CA SER A 152 0.18 -11.51 15.87
C SER A 152 0.87 -10.99 14.61
N GLY A 153 0.98 -9.68 14.46
CA GLY A 153 1.62 -9.03 13.32
C GLY A 153 0.89 -7.74 12.95
N ASP A 154 1.55 -6.90 12.16
CA ASP A 154 0.99 -5.66 11.65
C ASP A 154 0.35 -5.87 10.27
N PRO A 155 -0.76 -5.19 9.95
CA PRO A 155 -1.46 -5.38 8.68
C PRO A 155 -0.73 -4.71 7.53
N LEU A 156 -0.71 -5.37 6.36
CA LEU A 156 -0.42 -4.68 5.11
C LEU A 156 -1.54 -3.69 4.81
N LEU A 157 -1.18 -2.40 4.71
CA LEU A 157 -2.11 -1.35 4.37
C LEU A 157 -1.98 -0.94 2.91
N PHE A 158 -3.10 -0.54 2.32
CA PHE A 158 -3.17 0.06 1.00
C PHE A 158 -3.88 1.41 1.07
N SER A 159 -3.19 2.46 0.63
CA SER A 159 -3.71 3.83 0.62
C SER A 159 -3.05 4.63 -0.49
N GLN A 160 -3.84 5.45 -1.18
CA GLN A 160 -3.40 6.34 -2.26
C GLN A 160 -2.56 5.61 -3.33
N GLY A 161 -2.96 4.38 -3.69
CA GLY A 161 -2.27 3.57 -4.71
C GLY A 161 -0.99 2.88 -4.24
N GLN A 162 -0.63 2.98 -2.96
CA GLN A 162 0.63 2.53 -2.41
C GLN A 162 0.44 1.55 -1.23
N TYR A 163 1.38 0.62 -1.09
CA TYR A 163 1.52 -0.16 0.14
C TYR A 163 2.07 0.70 1.26
N LYS A 164 1.55 0.50 2.47
CA LYS A 164 1.89 1.23 3.69
C LYS A 164 1.95 0.24 4.86
N VAL A 165 2.58 0.69 5.95
CA VAL A 165 2.57 0.01 7.25
C VAL A 165 1.70 0.78 8.24
N ALA A 166 1.14 0.08 9.22
CA ALA A 166 0.46 0.73 10.33
C ALA A 166 1.52 1.37 11.26
N VAL A 167 1.26 2.61 11.67
CA VAL A 167 2.12 3.31 12.61
C VAL A 167 1.24 3.86 13.71
N GLU A 168 1.59 3.61 14.98
CA GLU A 168 0.83 4.15 16.10
C GLU A 168 0.76 5.68 16.03
N HIS A 169 -0.43 6.22 16.31
CA HIS A 169 -0.66 7.66 16.22
C HIS A 169 0.23 8.40 17.24
N PRO A 170 1.10 9.34 16.82
CA PRO A 170 2.08 9.97 17.71
C PRO A 170 1.48 10.65 18.95
N GLN A 171 0.27 11.23 18.83
CA GLN A 171 -0.40 11.86 19.97
C GLN A 171 -0.82 10.85 21.06
N LEU A 172 -1.10 9.60 20.69
CA LEU A 172 -1.48 8.55 21.65
C LEU A 172 -0.25 8.02 22.39
N ALA A 173 0.89 7.88 21.70
CA ALA A 173 2.17 7.54 22.32
C ALA A 173 2.59 8.57 23.39
N ASN A 174 2.47 9.87 23.08
CA ASN A 174 2.79 10.95 24.03
C ASN A 174 1.84 11.01 25.24
N THR A 175 0.59 10.58 25.09
CA THR A 175 -0.40 10.60 26.19
C THR A 175 -0.14 9.48 27.21
N ALA A 176 0.31 8.30 26.74
CA ALA A 176 0.73 7.20 27.61
C ALA A 176 1.95 7.56 28.47
N ALA A 177 2.90 8.33 27.93
CA ALA A 177 4.06 8.83 28.66
C ALA A 177 3.72 9.92 29.70
N SER A 178 2.63 10.66 29.49
CA SER A 178 2.26 11.80 30.35
C SER A 178 1.40 11.41 31.58
N GLY A 179 0.76 10.23 31.54
CA GLY A 179 -0.18 9.75 32.56
C GLY A 179 0.45 9.04 33.78
N SER A 180 1.76 8.84 33.82
CA SER A 180 2.48 8.13 34.91
C SER A 180 3.04 9.05 36.00
N SER A 181 2.50 10.28 36.15
CA SER A 181 2.95 11.24 37.17
C SER A 181 2.07 11.22 38.44
N SER A 182 2.03 10.07 39.14
CA SER A 182 1.77 10.09 40.59
C SER A 182 2.36 8.88 41.32
N ASN A 183 3.36 9.18 42.16
CA ASN A 183 3.89 8.43 43.30
C ASN A 183 4.64 7.10 43.04
N GLY A 184 5.96 7.17 43.16
CA GLY A 184 6.82 6.04 43.52
C GLY A 184 8.07 5.97 42.64
N VAL A 185 9.23 6.05 43.26
CA VAL A 185 10.55 5.89 42.61
C VAL A 185 10.59 4.55 41.86
N SER A 186 10.46 4.58 40.53
CA SER A 186 10.67 3.45 39.63
C SER A 186 11.25 3.98 38.30
N ASN A 187 12.46 3.52 37.99
CA ASN A 187 13.26 3.85 36.80
C ASN A 187 12.70 3.19 35.52
N THR A 188 11.46 3.47 35.12
CA THR A 188 10.89 2.87 33.90
C THR A 188 9.81 3.73 33.28
N THR A 189 10.21 4.71 32.46
CA THR A 189 9.48 5.17 31.26
C THR A 189 10.44 5.94 30.34
N ASP A 190 11.57 5.31 29.99
CA ASP A 190 12.22 5.54 28.70
C ASP A 190 11.45 4.67 27.69
N GLU A 191 10.34 5.18 27.15
CA GLU A 191 10.14 4.88 25.73
C GLU A 191 11.40 5.46 25.06
N PRO A 192 12.24 4.66 24.36
CA PRO A 192 13.60 5.09 24.09
C PRO A 192 13.53 6.38 23.27
N LEU A 193 13.89 7.51 23.90
CA LEU A 193 13.86 8.86 23.34
C LEU A 193 14.36 8.90 21.89
N PHE A 194 15.34 8.06 21.60
CA PHE A 194 15.90 7.81 20.29
C PHE A 194 14.86 7.41 19.21
N VAL A 195 13.98 6.44 19.47
CA VAL A 195 12.98 5.96 18.49
C VAL A 195 11.91 7.02 18.23
N SER A 196 11.47 7.73 19.27
CA SER A 196 10.52 8.85 19.13
C SER A 196 11.11 10.01 18.33
N LEU A 197 12.39 10.34 18.56
CA LEU A 197 13.12 11.33 17.77
C LEU A 197 13.28 10.89 16.32
N LEU A 198 13.62 9.63 16.04
CA LEU A 198 13.70 9.11 14.66
C LEU A 198 12.37 9.25 13.93
N LYS A 199 11.27 8.81 14.54
CA LYS A 199 9.93 8.87 13.95
C LYS A 199 9.45 10.30 13.72
N SER A 200 9.62 11.18 14.71
CA SER A 200 9.21 12.58 14.59
C SER A 200 10.03 13.35 13.56
N THR A 201 11.33 13.04 13.46
CA THR A 201 12.22 13.63 12.46
C THR A 201 11.89 13.13 11.05
N GLU A 202 11.64 11.82 10.88
CA GLU A 202 11.21 11.25 9.61
C GLU A 202 9.92 11.91 9.12
N GLN A 203 8.90 12.03 9.99
CA GLN A 203 7.63 12.66 9.63
C GLN A 203 7.82 14.13 9.21
N TYR A 204 8.57 14.90 10.00
CA TYR A 204 8.84 16.30 9.69
C TYR A 204 9.61 16.46 8.37
N LEU A 205 10.65 15.66 8.14
CA LEU A 205 11.42 15.72 6.90
C LEU A 205 10.57 15.29 5.70
N SER A 206 9.70 14.30 5.86
CA SER A 206 8.78 13.83 4.82
C SER A 206 7.76 14.91 4.42
N GLU A 207 7.21 15.65 5.39
CA GLU A 207 6.31 16.79 5.17
C GLU A 207 7.04 17.93 4.44
N GLN A 208 8.22 18.33 4.92
CA GLN A 208 9.01 19.40 4.29
C GLN A 208 9.52 19.04 2.89
N PHE A 209 9.82 17.76 2.64
CA PHE A 209 10.17 17.29 1.30
C PHE A 209 8.96 17.32 0.35
N GLY A 210 7.74 17.18 0.88
CA GLY A 210 6.50 17.24 0.10
C GLY A 210 6.33 18.53 -0.67
N GLU A 211 6.72 19.67 -0.08
CA GLU A 211 6.61 21.00 -0.69
C GLU A 211 7.35 21.11 -2.03
N TYR A 212 8.50 20.43 -2.20
CA TYR A 212 9.25 20.44 -3.47
C TYR A 212 8.57 19.65 -4.58
N ARG A 213 7.85 18.57 -4.24
CA ARG A 213 7.08 17.82 -5.23
C ARG A 213 5.92 18.66 -5.73
N ASP A 214 5.26 19.38 -4.84
CA ASP A 214 4.17 20.29 -5.17
C ASP A 214 4.63 21.43 -6.09
N GLU A 215 5.81 22.01 -5.86
CA GLU A 215 6.40 23.03 -6.75
C GLU A 215 6.64 22.53 -8.18
N LEU A 216 6.95 21.23 -8.33
CA LEU A 216 7.11 20.59 -9.63
C LEU A 216 5.79 20.04 -10.20
N GLY A 217 4.69 20.20 -9.47
CA GLY A 217 3.38 19.66 -9.82
C GLY A 217 3.37 18.13 -9.90
N LEU A 218 4.16 17.47 -9.04
CA LEU A 218 4.29 16.02 -8.99
C LEU A 218 3.74 15.48 -7.66
N ASP A 219 3.15 14.29 -7.71
CA ASP A 219 2.86 13.53 -6.50
C ASP A 219 3.96 12.49 -6.17
N VAL A 220 3.76 11.74 -5.09
CA VAL A 220 4.68 10.69 -4.64
C VAL A 220 4.79 9.55 -5.65
N ALA A 221 3.68 9.12 -6.24
CA ALA A 221 3.64 8.02 -7.20
C ALA A 221 4.40 8.38 -8.49
N GLU A 222 4.13 9.58 -9.01
CA GLU A 222 4.81 10.15 -10.17
C GLU A 222 6.32 10.24 -9.96
N THR A 223 6.75 10.73 -8.79
CA THR A 223 8.17 10.80 -8.43
C THR A 223 8.83 9.42 -8.41
N ARG A 224 8.16 8.40 -7.85
CA ARG A 224 8.66 7.01 -7.84
C ARG A 224 8.82 6.46 -9.26
N VAL A 225 7.80 6.64 -10.11
CA VAL A 225 7.84 6.19 -11.51
C VAL A 225 8.96 6.87 -12.29
N ILE A 226 9.13 8.19 -12.13
CA ILE A 226 10.24 8.93 -12.76
C ILE A 226 11.60 8.37 -12.34
N ASN A 227 11.79 8.10 -11.05
CA ASN A 227 13.05 7.56 -10.53
C ASN A 227 13.36 6.15 -11.03
N LEU A 228 12.34 5.31 -11.27
CA LEU A 228 12.55 3.97 -11.84
C LEU A 228 12.85 4.03 -13.34
N LEU A 229 12.16 4.91 -14.09
CA LEU A 229 12.37 5.08 -15.53
C LEU A 229 13.74 5.68 -15.89
N ASP A 230 14.36 6.36 -14.95
CA ASP A 230 15.76 6.78 -15.05
C ASP A 230 16.74 5.61 -15.11
N LEU A 231 16.46 4.53 -14.39
CA LEU A 231 17.32 3.36 -14.37
C LEU A 231 17.23 2.60 -15.70
N SER A 232 16.00 2.38 -16.18
CA SER A 232 15.76 1.74 -17.46
C SER A 232 14.33 1.94 -17.97
N PRO A 233 14.13 1.96 -19.30
CA PRO A 233 12.80 1.86 -19.89
C PRO A 233 12.08 0.59 -19.40
N SER A 234 10.83 0.74 -18.96
CA SER A 234 10.12 -0.31 -18.24
C SER A 234 8.65 -0.43 -18.66
N ASN A 235 8.07 -1.60 -18.46
CA ASN A 235 6.62 -1.81 -18.59
C ASN A 235 5.90 -1.57 -17.23
N PRO A 236 4.55 -1.41 -17.23
CA PRO A 236 3.80 -1.16 -16.00
C PRO A 236 3.99 -2.24 -14.92
N ALA A 237 4.13 -3.51 -15.31
CA ALA A 237 4.32 -4.63 -14.40
C ALA A 237 5.66 -4.55 -13.64
N GLN A 238 6.74 -4.15 -14.31
CA GLN A 238 8.07 -3.92 -13.73
C GLN A 238 8.08 -2.70 -12.82
N LEU A 239 7.47 -1.60 -13.27
CA LEU A 239 7.37 -0.37 -12.49
C LEU A 239 6.57 -0.57 -11.20
N ALA A 240 5.46 -1.32 -11.25
CA ALA A 240 4.67 -1.67 -10.08
C ALA A 240 5.49 -2.45 -9.02
N ALA A 241 6.31 -3.39 -9.46
CA ALA A 241 7.20 -4.12 -8.56
C ALA A 241 8.25 -3.21 -7.92
N GLY A 242 8.91 -2.35 -8.72
CA GLY A 242 9.93 -1.43 -8.21
C GLY A 242 9.37 -0.28 -7.34
N ALA A 243 8.14 0.19 -7.63
CA ALA A 243 7.51 1.28 -6.91
C ALA A 243 6.73 0.83 -5.68
N LEU A 244 6.58 -0.49 -5.50
CA LEU A 244 5.72 -1.11 -4.49
C LEU A 244 4.28 -0.57 -4.59
N MET A 245 3.74 -0.64 -5.80
CA MET A 245 2.41 -0.15 -6.17
C MET A 245 1.67 -1.20 -6.99
N ARG A 246 0.35 -1.07 -7.09
CA ARG A 246 -0.43 -1.89 -8.03
C ARG A 246 -0.21 -1.46 -9.48
N VAL A 247 -0.43 -2.38 -10.40
CA VAL A 247 -0.27 -2.11 -11.84
C VAL A 247 -1.23 -1.04 -12.33
N ASP A 248 -2.49 -1.09 -11.91
CA ASP A 248 -3.49 -0.11 -12.32
C ASP A 248 -3.17 1.30 -11.80
N ALA A 249 -2.67 1.41 -10.58
CA ALA A 249 -2.17 2.68 -10.04
C ALA A 249 -0.97 3.21 -10.84
N ILE A 250 -0.07 2.33 -11.28
CA ILE A 250 1.05 2.70 -12.17
C ILE A 250 0.55 3.13 -13.55
N GLU A 251 -0.45 2.46 -14.12
CA GLU A 251 -1.03 2.84 -15.42
C GLU A 251 -1.70 4.21 -15.37
N ASP A 252 -2.41 4.52 -14.29
CA ASP A 252 -2.95 5.87 -14.05
C ASP A 252 -1.83 6.91 -13.96
N THR A 253 -0.80 6.62 -13.16
CA THR A 253 0.36 7.48 -12.95
C THR A 253 1.09 7.76 -14.28
N LEU A 254 1.32 6.72 -15.09
CA LEU A 254 1.95 6.86 -16.40
C LEU A 254 1.09 7.68 -17.37
N SER A 255 -0.23 7.55 -17.29
CA SER A 255 -1.15 8.35 -18.12
C SER A 255 -1.11 9.83 -17.72
N ASP A 256 -1.00 10.12 -16.41
CA ASP A 256 -0.86 11.49 -15.90
C ASP A 256 0.52 12.08 -16.29
N LEU A 257 1.59 11.30 -16.18
CA LEU A 257 2.93 11.71 -16.62
C LEU A 257 3.03 11.91 -18.15
N ASP A 258 2.37 11.07 -18.95
CA ASP A 258 2.28 11.22 -20.41
C ASP A 258 1.50 12.50 -20.78
N ALA A 259 0.38 12.77 -20.10
CA ALA A 259 -0.37 14.02 -20.27
C ALA A 259 0.45 15.26 -19.88
N LYS A 260 1.34 15.13 -18.88
CA LYS A 260 2.33 16.17 -18.51
C LYS A 260 3.50 16.25 -19.50
N GLY A 261 3.62 15.33 -20.46
CA GLY A 261 4.71 15.22 -21.42
C GLY A 261 6.03 14.75 -20.82
N ILE A 262 5.99 14.12 -19.65
CA ILE A 262 7.16 13.66 -18.88
C ILE A 262 7.62 12.27 -19.36
N THR A 263 6.69 11.39 -19.70
CA THR A 263 6.98 10.04 -20.21
C THR A 263 6.50 9.86 -21.63
N SER A 264 7.02 8.85 -22.33
CA SER A 264 6.52 8.38 -23.62
C SER A 264 6.81 6.89 -23.81
N LYS A 265 6.14 6.22 -24.76
CA LYS A 265 6.49 4.85 -25.16
C LYS A 265 7.52 4.85 -26.29
N ASN A 266 8.55 4.03 -26.15
CA ASN A 266 9.55 3.82 -27.19
C ASN A 266 9.08 2.81 -28.25
N ALA A 267 9.94 2.55 -29.25
CA ALA A 267 9.63 1.64 -30.37
C ALA A 267 9.29 0.20 -29.92
N SER A 268 9.76 -0.21 -28.74
CA SER A 268 9.47 -1.53 -28.15
C SER A 268 8.22 -1.53 -27.26
N GLY A 269 7.52 -0.40 -27.14
CA GLY A 269 6.32 -0.24 -26.31
C GLY A 269 6.59 -0.05 -24.81
N LEU A 270 7.85 0.09 -24.40
CA LEU A 270 8.23 0.38 -23.00
C LEU A 270 8.15 1.88 -22.73
N TYR A 271 7.81 2.27 -21.51
CA TYR A 271 7.82 3.66 -21.10
C TYR A 271 9.26 4.13 -20.82
N GLU A 272 9.57 5.37 -21.18
CA GLU A 272 10.82 6.05 -20.91
C GLU A 272 10.58 7.55 -20.63
N LEU A 273 11.56 8.22 -20.05
CA LEU A 273 11.51 9.67 -19.83
C LEU A 273 11.73 10.43 -21.15
N THR A 274 10.88 11.43 -21.41
CA THR A 274 11.10 12.39 -22.49
C THR A 274 12.22 13.37 -22.11
N ALA A 275 12.61 14.27 -23.04
CA ALA A 275 13.51 15.37 -22.70
C ALA A 275 13.00 16.24 -21.53
N LYS A 276 11.68 16.49 -21.46
CA LYS A 276 11.05 17.19 -20.33
C LYS A 276 11.10 16.33 -19.06
N GLY A 277 10.91 15.02 -19.18
CA GLY A 277 11.02 14.12 -18.03
C GLY A 277 12.42 14.09 -17.42
N TRP A 278 13.46 14.06 -18.25
CA TRP A 278 14.84 14.17 -17.80
C TRP A 278 15.14 15.50 -17.09
N GLN A 279 14.61 16.62 -17.60
CA GLN A 279 14.71 17.92 -16.93
C GLN A 279 13.98 17.93 -15.58
N THR A 280 12.78 17.35 -15.54
CA THR A 280 11.98 17.25 -14.31
C THR A 280 12.70 16.41 -13.26
N ARG A 281 13.31 15.28 -13.66
CA ARG A 281 14.14 14.46 -12.78
C ARG A 281 15.36 15.21 -12.26
N ALA A 282 16.05 15.95 -13.12
CA ALA A 282 17.19 16.76 -12.68
C ALA A 282 16.78 17.80 -11.64
N ALA A 283 15.60 18.42 -11.80
CA ALA A 283 15.03 19.35 -10.83
C ALA A 283 14.63 18.65 -9.50
N LEU A 284 14.07 17.44 -9.56
CA LEU A 284 13.79 16.62 -8.37
C LEU A 284 15.07 16.33 -7.58
N LEU A 285 16.13 15.88 -8.25
CA LEU A 285 17.42 15.62 -7.61
C LEU A 285 18.04 16.88 -7.02
N ALA A 286 18.03 17.99 -7.75
CA ALA A 286 18.55 19.27 -7.25
C ALA A 286 17.78 19.74 -6.00
N SER A 287 16.46 19.58 -6.00
CA SER A 287 15.60 19.93 -4.87
C SER A 287 15.87 19.03 -3.67
N ALA A 288 16.08 17.73 -3.88
CA ALA A 288 16.40 16.78 -2.82
C ALA A 288 17.77 17.05 -2.17
N THR A 289 18.80 17.32 -2.97
CA THR A 289 20.12 17.69 -2.46
C THR A 289 20.06 19.03 -1.71
N GLY A 290 19.42 20.05 -2.29
CA GLY A 290 19.26 21.35 -1.64
C GLY A 290 18.36 21.31 -0.39
N PHE A 291 17.43 20.37 -0.30
CA PHE A 291 16.66 20.10 0.91
C PHE A 291 17.56 19.56 2.02
N ASN A 292 18.33 18.51 1.75
CA ASN A 292 19.26 17.95 2.73
C ASN A 292 20.28 18.99 3.21
N ASP A 293 20.86 19.77 2.29
CA ASP A 293 21.83 20.81 2.65
C ASP A 293 21.22 21.85 3.59
N ARG A 294 20.00 22.32 3.33
CA ARG A 294 19.28 23.26 4.21
C ARG A 294 18.90 22.65 5.56
N MET A 295 18.39 21.43 5.55
CA MET A 295 17.94 20.76 6.77
C MET A 295 19.09 20.43 7.71
N LEU A 296 20.28 20.20 7.16
CA LEU A 296 21.47 19.82 7.90
C LEU A 296 22.47 20.98 8.07
N GLU A 297 22.16 22.17 7.54
CA GLU A 297 23.06 23.35 7.53
C GLU A 297 23.57 23.73 8.92
N LEU A 298 22.72 23.55 9.94
CA LEU A 298 23.00 23.91 11.33
C LEU A 298 23.58 22.76 12.15
N VAL A 299 23.78 21.57 11.56
CA VAL A 299 24.31 20.39 12.26
C VAL A 299 25.81 20.28 12.01
N ASP A 300 26.59 20.07 13.08
CA ASP A 300 28.04 19.88 12.96
C ASP A 300 28.35 18.65 12.06
N PRO A 301 29.24 18.76 11.07
CA PRO A 301 29.60 17.63 10.18
C PRO A 301 30.04 16.36 10.92
N LYS A 302 30.68 16.51 12.09
CA LYS A 302 31.11 15.37 12.91
C LYS A 302 29.94 14.65 13.56
N ASP A 303 28.92 15.39 13.98
CA ASP A 303 27.70 14.82 14.56
C ASP A 303 26.85 14.13 13.49
N LEU A 304 26.81 14.68 12.26
CA LEU A 304 26.19 14.02 11.11
C LEU A 304 26.88 12.71 10.75
N GLU A 305 28.21 12.70 10.70
CA GLU A 305 28.99 11.48 10.43
C GLU A 305 28.71 10.41 11.49
N THR A 306 28.76 10.81 12.76
CA THR A 306 28.47 9.92 13.90
C THR A 306 27.06 9.35 13.80
N THR A 307 26.06 10.20 13.53
CA THR A 307 24.66 9.78 13.37
C THR A 307 24.50 8.79 12.21
N ARG A 308 25.16 9.03 11.06
CA ARG A 308 25.11 8.11 9.91
C ARG A 308 25.69 6.75 10.26
N GLN A 309 26.81 6.71 10.98
CA GLN A 309 27.42 5.46 11.44
C GLN A 309 26.50 4.69 12.39
N VAL A 310 25.85 5.38 13.33
CA VAL A 310 24.85 4.77 14.23
C VAL A 310 23.70 4.16 13.42
N LEU A 311 23.10 4.91 12.50
CA LEU A 311 21.99 4.43 11.68
C LEU A 311 22.38 3.25 10.79
N MET A 312 23.55 3.31 10.13
CA MET A 312 24.07 2.19 9.32
C MET A 312 24.32 0.94 10.17
N THR A 313 24.82 1.10 11.40
CA THR A 313 25.00 -0.03 12.32
C THR A 313 23.66 -0.67 12.66
N LEU A 314 22.62 0.12 12.96
CA LEU A 314 21.28 -0.38 13.26
C LEU A 314 20.59 -1.08 12.08
N LEU A 315 20.87 -0.64 10.85
CA LEU A 315 20.31 -1.27 9.64
C LEU A 315 21.03 -2.55 9.21
N THR A 316 22.19 -2.85 9.81
CA THR A 316 23.04 -4.00 9.45
C THR A 316 23.21 -5.01 10.59
N SER A 317 22.71 -4.69 11.79
CA SER A 317 22.68 -5.54 12.99
C SER A 317 21.41 -6.38 13.05
#